data_AF-A0A034UZT6-F1
#
_entry.id   AF-A0A034UZT6-F1
#
_cell.length_a   1.000
_cell.length_b   1.000
_cell.length_c   1.000
_cell.angle_alpha   90.00
_cell.angle_beta   90.00
_cell.angle_gamma   90.00
#
_symmetry.space_group_name_H-M   'P 1'
#
loop_
_entity.id
_entity.type
_entity.pdbx_description
1 polymer ?
#
loop_
_entity_poly.entity_id
_entity_poly.type
_entity_poly.pdbx_seq_one_letter_code
_entity_poly.pdbx_strand_id
1 'polypeptide(L)'
;ELVYGEPIRLPGEFIAPSNNQTTTAELLQNLNQYFKNLTPAETSRHGKRSIFYFKDLNTCSHVLVRNDHIEISFSSPYEGPFKVIARHDKYFVIDYRGSPTSISVDRLKPVYVADSDVNELEFFTSAEK
;
A
#
# COMPACT_ATOMS: atom_id res chain seq x y z
N GLU A 1 -8.43 -33.39 -0.66
CA GLU A 1 -9.70 -33.17 -1.37
C GLU A 1 -10.62 -32.27 -0.56
N LEU A 2 -10.55 -30.94 -0.74
CA LEU A 2 -11.29 -30.01 0.13
C LEU A 2 -12.22 -29.06 -0.62
N VAL A 3 -12.32 -29.19 -1.95
CA VAL A 3 -13.27 -28.39 -2.75
C VAL A 3 -14.05 -29.23 -3.77
N TYR A 4 -13.46 -30.26 -4.39
CA TYR A 4 -14.14 -30.98 -5.49
C TYR A 4 -14.25 -32.50 -5.38
N GLY A 5 -13.78 -33.14 -4.29
CA GLY A 5 -13.97 -34.58 -4.06
C GLY A 5 -13.35 -35.54 -5.10
N GLU A 6 -12.72 -35.01 -6.16
CA GLU A 6 -11.91 -35.72 -7.14
C GLU A 6 -10.68 -34.86 -7.53
N PRO A 7 -9.56 -35.49 -7.92
CA PRO A 7 -8.41 -34.75 -8.46
C PRO A 7 -8.74 -34.12 -9.81
N ILE A 8 -8.55 -32.80 -9.92
CA ILE A 8 -8.73 -32.02 -11.16
C ILE A 8 -7.76 -32.55 -12.24
N ARG A 9 -8.29 -33.05 -13.35
CA ARG A 9 -7.51 -33.41 -14.54
C ARG A 9 -7.29 -32.17 -15.41
N LEU A 10 -6.04 -31.79 -15.60
CA LEU A 10 -5.67 -30.68 -16.49
C LEU A 10 -5.69 -31.16 -17.95
N PRO A 11 -6.24 -30.37 -18.89
CA PRO A 11 -6.11 -30.66 -20.31
C PRO A 11 -4.63 -30.56 -20.71
N GLY A 12 -3.99 -31.72 -20.92
CA GLY A 12 -2.56 -31.83 -21.24
C GLY A 12 -1.76 -32.85 -20.41
N GLU A 13 -2.41 -33.64 -19.54
CA GLU A 13 -1.74 -34.69 -18.76
C GLU A 13 -1.22 -35.82 -19.68
N PHE A 14 0.06 -35.73 -20.06
CA PHE A 14 0.76 -36.76 -20.81
C PHE A 14 1.26 -37.82 -19.82
N ILE A 15 0.49 -38.90 -19.65
CA ILE A 15 0.93 -40.06 -18.87
C ILE A 15 1.93 -40.85 -19.72
N ALA A 16 3.19 -40.44 -19.69
CA ALA A 16 4.27 -41.37 -20.02
C ALA A 16 4.37 -42.36 -18.85
N PRO A 17 4.32 -43.69 -19.08
CA PRO A 17 4.50 -44.66 -18.01
C PRO A 17 5.93 -44.55 -17.50
N SER A 18 6.13 -43.80 -16.42
CA SER A 18 7.40 -43.80 -15.70
C SER A 18 7.44 -45.06 -14.83
N ASN A 19 8.52 -45.83 -14.95
CA ASN A 19 8.76 -47.09 -14.23
C ASN A 19 8.97 -46.89 -12.71
N ASN A 20 8.60 -45.73 -12.16
CA ASN A 20 8.86 -45.36 -10.79
C ASN A 20 7.53 -45.31 -10.05
N GLN A 21 7.29 -46.33 -9.23
CA GLN A 21 6.14 -46.47 -8.33
C GLN A 21 6.23 -45.50 -7.14
N THR A 22 6.50 -44.22 -7.38
CA THR A 22 6.53 -43.22 -6.31
C THR A 22 5.09 -42.80 -6.04
N THR A 23 4.64 -42.96 -4.79
CA THR A 23 3.26 -42.59 -4.45
C THR A 23 3.09 -41.08 -4.63
N THR A 24 1.90 -40.62 -5.04
CA THR A 24 1.62 -39.19 -5.24
C THR A 24 1.90 -38.36 -3.97
N ALA A 25 1.74 -38.99 -2.80
CA ALA A 25 2.07 -38.42 -1.49
C ALA A 25 3.58 -38.15 -1.32
N GLU A 26 4.44 -39.09 -1.73
CA GLU A 26 5.90 -38.95 -1.67
C GLU A 26 6.41 -37.85 -2.61
N LEU A 27 5.78 -37.70 -3.78
CA LEU A 27 6.11 -36.64 -4.74
C LEU A 27 5.79 -35.26 -4.13
N LEU A 28 4.59 -35.09 -3.57
CA LEU A 28 4.20 -33.85 -2.92
C LEU A 28 5.06 -33.52 -1.69
N GLN A 29 5.48 -34.53 -0.93
CA GLN A 29 6.41 -34.33 0.19
C GLN A 29 7.78 -33.84 -0.30
N ASN A 30 8.33 -34.45 -1.35
CA ASN A 30 9.60 -34.03 -1.95
C ASN A 30 9.53 -32.60 -2.48
N LEU A 31 8.47 -32.23 -3.18
CA LEU A 31 8.31 -30.86 -3.68
C LEU A 31 8.19 -29.84 -2.54
N ASN A 32 7.40 -30.14 -1.51
CA ASN A 32 7.28 -29.26 -0.35
C ASN A 32 8.62 -29.08 0.38
N GLN A 33 9.42 -30.15 0.52
CA GLN A 33 10.76 -30.04 1.10
C GLN A 33 11.68 -29.19 0.22
N TYR A 34 11.64 -29.39 -1.10
CA TYR A 34 12.42 -28.61 -2.05
C TYR A 34 12.08 -27.12 -1.99
N PHE A 35 10.79 -26.76 -2.01
CA PHE A 35 10.36 -25.36 -1.92
C PHE A 35 10.60 -24.73 -0.54
N LYS A 36 10.55 -25.50 0.55
CA LYS A 36 10.96 -25.01 1.88
C LYS A 36 12.45 -24.67 1.94
N ASN A 37 13.27 -25.37 1.18
CA ASN A 37 14.72 -25.16 1.13
C ASN A 37 15.13 -24.07 0.13
N LEU A 38 14.21 -23.59 -0.71
CA LEU A 38 14.44 -22.42 -1.56
C LEU A 38 14.43 -21.15 -0.71
N THR A 39 15.61 -20.78 -0.20
CA THR A 39 15.81 -19.45 0.38
C THR A 39 15.92 -18.42 -0.72
N PRO A 40 15.34 -17.21 -0.56
CA PRO A 40 15.59 -16.11 -1.49
C PRO A 40 17.09 -15.89 -1.66
N ALA A 41 17.56 -15.84 -2.91
CA ALA A 41 18.95 -15.49 -3.20
C ALA A 41 19.25 -14.10 -2.64
N GLU A 42 20.45 -13.91 -2.07
CA GLU A 42 20.85 -12.60 -1.56
C GLU A 42 20.82 -11.57 -2.69
N THR A 43 19.86 -10.66 -2.61
CA THR A 43 19.74 -9.57 -3.58
C THR A 43 20.78 -8.51 -3.25
N SER A 44 21.60 -8.14 -4.23
CA SER A 44 22.50 -6.99 -4.10
C SER A 44 21.66 -5.72 -3.96
N ARG A 45 21.57 -5.17 -2.75
CA ARG A 45 20.90 -3.90 -2.49
C ARG A 45 21.92 -2.76 -2.57
N HIS A 46 21.94 -2.05 -3.68
CA HIS A 46 22.74 -0.83 -3.81
C HIS A 46 22.11 0.32 -3.00
N GLY A 47 22.54 0.46 -1.73
CA GLY A 47 22.28 1.64 -0.90
C GLY A 47 21.44 1.40 0.36
N LYS A 48 21.71 2.22 1.39
CA LYS A 48 20.87 2.35 2.60
C LYS A 48 19.74 3.33 2.28
N ARG A 49 18.51 2.83 2.14
CA ARG A 49 17.33 3.71 1.97
C ARG A 49 17.02 4.34 3.32
N SER A 50 17.31 5.63 3.48
CA SER A 50 16.83 6.39 4.63
C SER A 50 15.32 6.57 4.49
N ILE A 51 14.58 6.25 5.56
CA ILE A 51 13.15 6.53 5.64
C ILE A 51 13.00 8.05 5.74
N PHE A 52 12.28 8.65 4.80
CA PHE A 52 11.99 10.08 4.82
C PHE A 52 10.63 10.30 5.51
N TYR A 53 10.62 11.19 6.50
CA TYR A 53 9.43 11.54 7.27
C TYR A 53 9.42 13.05 7.51
N PHE A 54 8.30 13.71 7.27
CA PHE A 54 8.16 15.14 7.54
C PHE A 54 7.98 15.37 9.04
N LYS A 55 9.00 15.93 9.71
CA LYS A 55 8.98 16.21 11.15
C LYS A 55 7.82 17.13 11.57
N ASP A 56 7.43 18.03 10.67
CA ASP A 56 6.40 19.05 10.91
C ASP A 56 4.98 18.50 10.86
N LEU A 57 4.78 17.24 10.46
CA LEU A 57 3.45 16.60 10.48
C LEU A 57 2.84 16.57 11.89
N ASN A 58 3.68 16.49 12.92
CA ASN A 58 3.22 16.49 14.30
C ASN A 58 2.67 17.86 14.74
N THR A 59 3.11 18.95 14.11
CA THR A 59 2.77 20.33 14.49
C THR A 59 1.83 21.02 13.50
N CYS A 60 1.71 20.53 12.26
CA CYS A 60 0.94 21.20 11.20
C CYS A 60 -0.58 21.18 11.46
N SER A 61 -1.27 22.29 11.25
CA SER A 61 -2.74 22.37 11.35
C SER A 61 -3.45 21.77 10.13
N HIS A 62 -2.85 21.96 8.94
CA HIS A 62 -3.38 21.50 7.66
C HIS A 62 -2.39 20.61 6.93
N VAL A 63 -2.92 19.66 6.16
CA VAL A 63 -2.15 18.70 5.37
C VAL A 63 -2.71 18.57 3.96
N LEU A 64 -1.82 18.38 2.99
CA LEU A 64 -2.16 17.97 1.64
C LEU A 64 -2.23 16.44 1.57
N VAL A 65 -3.21 15.91 0.84
CA VAL A 65 -3.42 14.47 0.67
C VAL A 65 -2.99 14.06 -0.73
N ARG A 66 -2.15 13.03 -0.83
CA ARG A 66 -1.74 12.48 -2.13
C ARG A 66 -2.88 11.71 -2.78
N ASN A 67 -3.10 11.99 -4.06
CA ASN A 67 -3.99 11.23 -4.92
C ASN A 67 -3.22 10.09 -5.59
N ASP A 68 -3.48 8.83 -5.19
CA ASP A 68 -2.80 7.65 -5.73
C ASP A 68 -3.52 7.04 -6.96
N HIS A 69 -4.59 7.68 -7.45
CA HIS A 69 -5.32 7.21 -8.63
C HIS A 69 -4.55 7.51 -9.92
N ILE A 70 -4.75 6.68 -10.95
CA ILE A 70 -4.20 6.90 -12.28
C ILE A 70 -5.03 8.01 -12.94
N GLU A 71 -4.48 9.22 -12.95
CA GLU A 71 -5.14 10.39 -13.54
C GLU A 71 -4.60 10.72 -14.94
N ILE A 72 -5.40 11.52 -15.66
CA ILE A 72 -5.07 12.07 -16.96
C ILE A 72 -3.90 13.07 -16.78
N SER A 73 -3.05 13.22 -17.79
CA SER A 73 -1.92 14.16 -17.78
C SER A 73 -2.31 15.56 -17.25
N PHE A 74 -1.46 16.12 -16.39
CA PHE A 74 -1.57 17.46 -15.77
C PHE A 74 -2.53 17.63 -14.57
N SER A 75 -2.93 16.55 -13.89
CA SER A 75 -3.60 16.67 -12.59
C SER A 75 -2.60 16.94 -11.45
N SER A 76 -3.07 17.61 -10.38
CA SER A 76 -2.26 17.81 -9.18
C SER A 76 -2.17 16.50 -8.40
N PRO A 77 -0.96 15.99 -8.10
CA PRO A 77 -0.80 14.75 -7.33
C PRO A 77 -1.21 14.89 -5.87
N TYR A 78 -1.42 16.12 -5.39
CA TYR A 78 -1.91 16.40 -4.05
C TYR A 78 -3.15 17.27 -4.12
N GLU A 79 -4.13 16.92 -3.30
CA GLU A 79 -5.35 17.68 -3.11
C GLU A 79 -5.25 18.48 -1.82
N GLY A 80 -5.82 19.71 -1.87
CA GLY A 80 -6.43 20.48 -0.78
C GLY A 80 -5.68 20.60 0.55
N PRO A 81 -5.63 21.79 1.16
CA PRO A 81 -5.30 21.87 2.58
C PRO A 81 -6.48 21.32 3.41
N PHE A 82 -6.34 20.11 3.94
CA PHE A 82 -7.32 19.51 4.83
C PHE A 82 -6.94 19.71 6.29
N LYS A 83 -7.93 20.01 7.13
CA LYS A 83 -7.74 20.21 8.56
C LYS A 83 -7.46 18.89 9.27
N VAL A 84 -6.42 18.84 10.10
CA VAL A 84 -6.11 17.67 10.94
C VAL A 84 -6.98 17.69 12.19
N ILE A 85 -7.78 16.64 12.40
CA ILE A 85 -8.66 16.46 13.57
C ILE A 85 -7.90 15.73 14.69
N ALA A 86 -7.26 14.61 14.35
CA ALA A 86 -6.50 13.80 15.30
C ALA A 86 -5.24 13.22 14.66
N ARG A 87 -4.20 13.01 15.48
CA ARG A 87 -2.91 12.45 15.05
C ARG A 87 -2.64 11.14 15.77
N HIS A 88 -2.21 10.13 15.02
CA HIS A 88 -1.67 8.88 15.53
C HIS A 88 -0.33 8.56 14.86
N ASP A 89 0.38 7.56 15.37
CA ASP A 89 1.73 7.20 14.91
C ASP A 89 1.79 6.84 13.42
N LYS A 90 0.79 6.12 12.90
CA LYS A 90 0.78 5.59 11.52
C LYS A 90 -0.25 6.25 10.59
N TYR A 91 -1.23 6.94 11.15
CA TYR A 91 -2.32 7.56 10.38
C TYR A 91 -2.86 8.78 11.11
N PHE A 92 -3.36 9.76 10.37
CA PHE A 92 -4.06 10.92 10.91
C PHE A 92 -5.53 10.87 10.52
N VAL A 93 -6.38 11.43 11.37
CA VAL A 93 -7.79 11.68 11.04
C VAL A 93 -7.88 13.13 10.57
N ILE A 94 -8.29 13.32 9.33
CA ILE A 94 -8.47 14.64 8.72
C ILE A 94 -9.93 14.87 8.40
N ASP A 95 -10.33 16.13 8.33
CA ASP A 95 -11.62 16.52 7.76
C ASP A 95 -11.51 16.51 6.24
N TYR A 96 -11.87 15.38 5.62
CA TYR A 96 -11.85 15.23 4.17
C TYR A 96 -13.25 15.51 3.63
N ARG A 97 -13.42 16.70 3.03
CA ARG A 97 -14.69 17.15 2.43
C ARG A 97 -15.90 17.03 3.39
N GLY A 98 -15.72 17.43 4.65
CA GLY A 98 -16.75 17.41 5.69
C GLY A 98 -16.92 16.07 6.40
N SER A 99 -16.13 15.05 6.05
CA SER A 99 -16.15 13.73 6.68
C SER A 99 -14.81 13.38 7.33
N PRO A 100 -14.80 12.99 8.62
CA PRO A 100 -13.57 12.57 9.29
C PRO A 100 -13.04 11.27 8.67
N THR A 101 -11.89 11.33 8.00
CA THR A 101 -11.30 10.21 7.27
C THR A 101 -9.90 9.90 7.79
N SER A 102 -9.59 8.61 7.94
CA SER A 102 -8.27 8.14 8.36
C SER A 102 -7.34 7.96 7.16
N ILE A 103 -6.19 8.64 7.18
CA ILE A 103 -5.19 8.61 6.11
C ILE A 103 -3.82 8.29 6.69
N SER A 104 -3.10 7.35 6.06
CA SER A 104 -1.74 6.98 6.44
C SER A 104 -0.78 8.15 6.30
N VAL A 105 0.20 8.23 7.19
CA VAL A 105 1.16 9.34 7.19
C VAL A 105 1.96 9.41 5.89
N ASP A 106 2.20 8.27 5.23
CA ASP A 106 2.90 8.21 3.94
C ASP A 106 2.19 8.94 2.80
N ARG A 107 0.89 9.25 2.95
CA ARG A 107 0.07 9.97 1.95
C ARG A 107 -0.11 11.45 2.29
N LEU A 108 0.48 11.91 3.39
CA LEU A 108 0.32 13.27 3.88
C LEU A 108 1.56 14.10 3.63
N LYS A 109 1.35 15.37 3.31
CA LYS A 109 2.40 16.39 3.24
C LYS A 109 1.93 17.61 4.05
N PRO A 110 2.77 18.17 4.93
CA PRO A 110 2.39 19.37 5.69
C PRO A 110 2.20 20.56 4.75
N VAL A 111 1.22 21.40 5.06
CA VAL A 111 1.02 22.69 4.40
C VAL A 111 1.88 23.74 5.10
N TYR A 112 2.69 24.45 4.33
CA TYR A 112 3.44 25.61 4.79
C TYR A 112 2.78 26.86 4.21
N VAL A 113 2.42 27.81 5.07
CA VAL A 113 1.81 29.08 4.68
C VAL A 113 2.70 30.20 5.21
N ALA A 114 2.87 31.26 4.43
CA ALA A 114 3.52 32.48 4.91
C ALA A 114 2.57 33.22 5.87
N ASP A 115 3.10 33.98 6.82
CA ASP A 115 2.30 34.68 7.84
C ASP A 115 1.23 35.64 7.25
N SER A 116 1.32 35.99 5.97
CA SER A 116 0.35 36.82 5.25
C SER A 116 -0.91 36.08 4.77
N ASP A 117 -0.87 34.76 4.61
CA ASP A 117 -1.89 34.02 3.84
C ASP A 117 -2.70 33.03 4.71
N VAL A 118 -2.58 33.13 6.03
CA VAL A 118 -3.19 32.21 7.01
C VAL A 118 -4.72 32.15 6.89
N ASN A 119 -5.34 33.24 6.44
CA ASN A 119 -6.79 33.33 6.24
C ASN A 119 -7.29 32.52 5.03
N GLU A 120 -6.47 32.28 4.00
CA GLU A 120 -6.92 31.58 2.78
C GLU A 120 -7.27 30.10 3.01
N LEU A 121 -6.66 29.47 4.02
CA LEU A 121 -6.91 28.07 4.36
C LEU A 121 -8.35 27.81 4.83
N GLU A 122 -8.99 28.79 5.48
CA GLU A 122 -10.39 28.71 5.93
C GLU A 122 -11.39 28.94 4.76
N PHE A 123 -10.95 29.62 3.69
CA PHE A 123 -11.77 29.89 2.50
C PHE A 123 -11.88 28.67 1.58
N PHE A 124 -10.81 27.88 1.43
CA PHE A 124 -10.86 26.65 0.64
C PHE A 124 -11.77 25.58 1.27
N THR A 125 -11.95 25.60 2.60
CA THR A 125 -12.88 24.70 3.30
C THR A 125 -14.34 25.15 3.24
N SER A 126 -14.61 26.44 2.97
CA SER A 126 -15.98 27.00 2.94
C SER A 126 -16.63 27.05 1.55
N ALA A 127 -15.86 26.92 0.47
CA ALA A 127 -16.35 27.12 -0.89
C ALA A 127 -17.11 25.92 -1.50
N GLU A 128 -17.15 24.77 -0.83
CA GLU A 128 -17.87 23.56 -1.30
C GLU A 128 -19.13 23.22 -0.46
N LYS A 129 -19.63 24.16 0.35
CA LYS A 129 -20.86 23.97 1.13
C LYS A 129 -22.11 24.46 0.41
#